data_AF-A0A9D5Z570-F1
#
_entry.id   AF-A0A9D5Z570-F1
#
_cell.length_a   1.000
_cell.length_b   1.000
_cell.length_c   1.000
_cell.angle_alpha   90.00
_cell.angle_beta   90.00
_cell.angle_gamma   90.00
#
_symmetry.space_group_name_H-M   'P 1'
#
loop_
_entity.id
_entity.type
_entity.pdbx_description
1 polymer ?
#
loop_
_entity_poly.entity_id
_entity_poly.type
_entity_poly.pdbx_seq_one_letter_code
_entity_poly.pdbx_strand_id
1 'polypeptide(L)'
;MKVITMNDRQRRSPMAGGRKIDRLQLLEHIDALGSINAAAKALGVTYKAAWEAMEAINNLSEHPLLERSTGGKGGGGTRLTAHGRQAVTLFRDLEGEFQAFLRAMGGEPDGLATYYQAHQLMRRWQMKTSARNQFLGRIQRVTKGAVNAEVILDIGGGDTLAAIITNTSVEHLGLAENMEAFALVKAPWVIITTDESLRTSARNRLCGVVSHCTEGAVNGEVVVDLPGGKSVAAIVTNDSIRSLGLKVGVRACALIKASHIILAVSA
;
A
#
# COMPACT_ATOMS: atom_id res chain seq x y z
N MET A 1 -28.31 31.28 52.37
CA MET A 1 -27.47 30.18 52.90
C MET A 1 -26.92 29.41 51.71
N LYS A 2 -25.62 29.57 51.43
CA LYS A 2 -24.88 28.98 50.31
C LYS A 2 -24.72 27.47 50.50
N VAL A 3 -24.89 26.66 49.44
CA VAL A 3 -24.31 25.31 49.39
C VAL A 3 -23.80 24.99 47.97
N ILE A 4 -22.47 25.13 47.85
CA ILE A 4 -21.49 24.25 47.21
C ILE A 4 -21.56 23.97 45.70
N THR A 5 -20.76 24.74 44.96
CA THR A 5 -20.10 24.36 43.68
C THR A 5 -19.25 23.10 43.87
N MET A 6 -19.51 22.07 43.06
CA MET A 6 -18.66 20.88 42.98
C MET A 6 -17.37 21.15 42.19
N ASN A 7 -16.35 20.47 42.66
CA ASN A 7 -14.93 20.77 42.58
C ASN A 7 -14.29 20.07 41.36
N ASP A 8 -13.61 20.85 40.54
CA ASP A 8 -12.86 20.44 39.34
C ASP A 8 -11.53 19.75 39.73
N ARG A 9 -11.63 18.58 40.39
CA ARG A 9 -10.51 17.84 40.99
C ARG A 9 -10.32 16.41 40.46
N GLN A 10 -10.60 16.16 39.19
CA GLN A 10 -10.16 14.92 38.53
C GLN A 10 -9.70 15.19 37.10
N ARG A 11 -8.48 15.71 36.95
CA ARG A 11 -7.62 15.57 35.74
C ARG A 11 -6.19 16.08 36.02
N ARG A 12 -5.43 15.28 36.76
CA ARG A 12 -3.95 15.24 36.75
C ARG A 12 -3.59 13.77 36.93
N SER A 13 -2.62 13.13 36.28
CA SER A 13 -1.65 13.37 35.20
C SER A 13 -1.05 11.95 34.94
N PRO A 14 -0.38 11.62 33.82
CA PRO A 14 1.06 11.85 33.82
C PRO A 14 1.67 12.05 32.42
N MET A 15 2.59 13.01 32.28
CA MET A 15 3.80 12.85 31.46
C MET A 15 4.76 13.99 31.81
N ALA A 16 5.88 13.65 32.42
CA ALA A 16 7.05 14.51 32.52
C ALA A 16 7.74 14.52 31.15
N GLY A 17 7.44 15.54 30.34
CA GLY A 17 8.09 15.80 29.07
C GLY A 17 7.78 17.25 28.69
N GLY A 18 8.81 18.09 28.59
CA GLY A 18 8.64 19.51 28.27
C GLY A 18 7.79 19.71 27.00
N ARG A 19 6.97 20.77 27.00
CA ARG A 19 6.15 21.17 25.84
C ARG A 19 7.02 21.10 24.57
N LYS A 20 6.68 20.20 23.63
CA LYS A 20 7.41 20.04 22.37
C LYS A 20 7.42 21.39 21.66
N ILE A 21 8.61 21.96 21.47
CA ILE A 21 8.77 23.28 20.85
C ILE A 21 8.39 23.14 19.38
N ASP A 22 7.42 23.94 18.93
CA ASP A 22 7.19 24.16 17.51
C ASP A 22 8.33 25.01 16.97
N ARG A 23 9.25 24.33 16.30
CA ARG A 23 10.48 24.89 15.75
C ARG A 23 10.20 25.89 14.61
N LEU A 24 9.14 25.67 13.84
CA LEU A 24 8.74 26.55 12.75
C LEU A 24 8.17 27.86 13.31
N GLN A 25 7.26 27.77 14.28
CA GLN A 25 6.76 28.94 15.00
C GLN A 25 7.87 29.72 15.69
N LEU A 26 8.87 29.05 16.25
CA LEU A 26 10.02 29.71 16.88
C LEU A 26 10.85 30.51 15.85
N LEU A 27 11.09 29.98 14.65
CA LEU A 27 11.77 30.72 13.58
C LEU A 27 10.99 31.95 13.11
N GLU A 28 9.66 31.83 12.97
CA GLU A 28 8.78 32.95 12.59
C GLU A 28 8.78 34.08 13.62
N HIS A 29 8.70 33.72 14.91
CA HIS A 29 8.76 34.71 15.99
C HIS A 29 10.14 35.37 16.09
N ILE A 30 11.22 34.65 15.76
CA ILE A 30 12.57 35.25 15.69
C ILE A 30 12.66 36.24 14.53
N ASP A 31 12.10 35.91 13.35
CA ASP A 31 12.10 36.82 12.20
C ASP A 31 11.31 38.10 12.50
N ALA A 32 10.13 37.97 13.13
CA ALA A 32 9.26 39.09 13.48
C ALA A 32 9.83 39.95 14.61
N LEU A 33 10.38 39.34 15.67
CA LEU A 33 10.79 40.05 16.89
C LEU A 33 12.29 40.40 16.93
N GLY A 34 13.10 39.81 16.05
CA GLY A 34 14.54 40.03 15.98
C GLY A 34 15.33 39.51 17.19
N SER A 35 14.75 38.62 18.01
CA SER A 35 15.38 38.11 19.23
C SER A 35 14.86 36.72 19.62
N ILE A 36 15.79 35.80 19.88
CA ILE A 36 15.49 34.47 20.45
C ILE A 36 14.80 34.59 21.81
N ASN A 37 15.20 35.56 22.63
CA ASN A 37 14.61 35.75 23.95
C ASN A 37 13.16 36.26 23.87
N ALA A 38 12.90 37.22 22.98
CA ALA A 38 11.55 37.70 22.75
C ALA A 38 10.63 36.59 22.19
N ALA A 39 11.14 35.80 21.24
CA ALA A 39 10.42 34.66 20.66
C ALA A 39 10.14 33.55 21.70
N ALA A 40 11.12 33.21 22.54
CA ALA A 40 10.96 32.25 23.62
C ALA A 40 9.86 32.68 24.61
N LYS A 41 9.85 33.96 24.99
CA LYS A 41 8.82 34.54 25.87
C LYS A 41 7.44 34.51 25.23
N ALA A 42 7.32 34.85 23.94
CA ALA A 42 6.06 34.83 23.20
C ALA A 42 5.46 33.41 23.12
N LEU A 43 6.31 32.38 22.98
CA LEU A 43 5.90 30.98 22.89
C LEU A 43 5.78 30.28 24.25
N GLY A 44 6.07 30.97 25.36
CA GLY A 44 6.01 30.42 26.71
C GLY A 44 7.03 29.30 26.97
N VAL A 45 8.17 29.33 26.28
CA VAL A 45 9.28 28.37 26.43
C VAL A 45 10.48 29.03 27.10
N THR A 46 11.36 28.24 27.72
CA THR A 46 12.57 28.80 28.32
C THR A 46 13.54 29.25 27.23
N TYR A 47 14.29 30.33 27.50
CA TYR A 47 15.33 30.80 26.58
C TYR A 47 16.33 29.69 26.22
N LYS A 48 16.74 28.89 27.21
CA LYS A 48 17.63 27.74 27.00
C LYS A 48 17.05 26.74 26.00
N ALA A 49 15.78 26.38 26.14
CA ALA A 49 15.14 25.42 25.25
C ALA A 49 14.94 25.98 23.83
N ALA A 50 14.62 27.28 23.70
CA ALA A 50 14.58 27.94 22.40
C ALA A 50 15.96 27.99 21.73
N TRP A 51 17.01 28.26 22.50
CA TRP A 51 18.38 28.25 22.01
C TRP A 51 18.81 26.87 21.52
N GLU A 52 18.63 25.82 22.33
CA GLU A 52 18.95 24.44 21.97
C GLU A 52 18.18 23.98 20.71
N ALA A 53 16.91 24.40 20.58
CA ALA A 53 16.12 24.12 19.39
C ALA A 53 16.70 24.80 18.13
N MET A 54 17.10 26.07 18.23
CA MET A 54 17.69 26.81 17.11
C MET A 54 19.07 26.27 16.72
N GLU A 55 19.89 25.90 17.69
CA GLU A 55 21.18 25.28 17.47
C GLU A 55 21.04 23.92 16.78
N ALA A 56 20.08 23.08 17.22
CA ALA A 56 19.81 21.80 16.58
C ALA A 56 19.39 21.95 15.11
N ILE A 57 18.50 22.90 14.79
CA ILE A 57 18.07 23.11 13.39
C ILE A 57 19.23 23.65 12.55
N ASN A 58 19.98 24.61 13.08
CA ASN A 58 21.10 25.19 12.37
C ASN A 58 22.19 24.15 12.05
N ASN A 59 22.45 23.20 12.97
CA ASN A 59 23.41 22.11 12.74
C ASN A 59 22.93 21.05 11.75
N LEU A 60 21.61 20.90 11.61
CA LEU A 60 20.98 19.98 10.64
C LEU A 60 20.75 20.63 9.27
N SER A 61 21.07 21.92 9.12
CA SER A 61 20.87 22.67 7.88
C SER A 61 22.17 22.79 7.11
N GLU A 62 22.13 22.60 5.78
CA GLU A 62 23.30 22.77 4.90
C GLU A 62 23.80 24.21 4.87
N HIS A 63 22.91 25.18 5.11
CA HIS A 63 23.23 26.59 5.22
C HIS A 63 22.65 27.19 6.52
N PRO A 64 23.32 28.18 7.14
CA PRO A 64 22.81 28.81 8.35
C PRO A 64 21.43 29.43 8.14
N LEU A 65 20.49 29.10 9.02
CA LEU A 65 19.13 29.67 8.98
C LEU A 65 19.04 30.98 9.74
N LEU A 66 19.99 31.24 10.64
CA LEU A 66 20.00 32.41 11.52
C LEU A 66 21.28 33.23 11.32
N GLU A 67 21.11 34.55 11.25
CA GLU A 67 22.19 35.52 11.36
C GLU A 67 22.16 36.17 12.75
N ARG A 68 23.35 36.36 13.32
CA ARG A 68 23.52 37.07 14.59
C ARG A 68 24.09 38.45 14.31
N SER A 69 23.41 39.48 14.80
CA SER A 69 23.96 40.83 14.84
C SER A 69 24.75 41.00 16.13
N THR A 70 26.04 41.29 16.02
CA THR A 70 26.89 41.61 17.18
C THR A 70 26.80 43.12 17.44
N GLY A 71 26.38 43.54 18.64
CA GLY A 71 26.46 44.97 18.98
C GLY A 71 25.87 45.43 20.33
N GLY A 72 26.77 45.89 21.20
CA GLY A 72 26.57 47.04 22.12
C GLY A 72 25.66 46.87 23.35
N LYS A 73 25.61 47.94 24.19
CA LYS A 73 24.95 48.04 25.52
C LYS A 73 23.45 47.65 25.58
N GLY A 74 22.82 47.28 24.46
CA GLY A 74 21.43 46.80 24.37
C GLY A 74 21.26 45.32 23.97
N GLY A 75 22.35 44.58 23.72
CA GLY A 75 22.31 43.15 23.37
C GLY A 75 22.19 42.88 21.86
N GLY A 76 22.90 41.86 21.38
CA GLY A 76 22.85 41.42 19.99
C GLY A 76 21.51 40.77 19.62
N GLY A 77 21.03 41.04 18.40
CA GLY A 77 19.78 40.48 17.86
C GLY A 77 20.03 39.24 16.99
N THR A 78 19.00 38.42 16.82
CA THR A 78 19.01 37.26 15.92
C THR A 78 17.89 37.43 14.90
N ARG A 79 18.22 37.26 13.61
CA ARG A 79 17.24 37.28 12.51
C ARG A 79 17.42 36.05 11.63
N LEU A 80 16.42 35.74 10.81
CA LEU A 80 16.59 34.71 9.79
C LEU A 80 17.49 35.22 8.66
N THR A 81 18.29 34.33 8.11
CA THR A 81 18.96 34.56 6.83
C THR A 81 17.93 34.53 5.68
N ALA A 82 18.35 34.91 4.46
CA ALA A 82 17.50 34.73 3.28
C ALA A 82 17.10 33.25 3.08
N HIS A 83 18.05 32.32 3.32
CA HIS A 83 17.80 30.88 3.30
C HIS A 83 16.85 30.45 4.42
N GLY A 84 17.00 31.00 5.63
CA GLY A 84 16.09 30.77 6.76
C GLY A 84 14.64 31.13 6.43
N ARG A 85 14.40 32.29 5.82
CA ARG A 85 13.06 32.72 5.39
C ARG A 85 12.49 31.83 4.28
N GLN A 86 13.32 31.42 3.32
CA GLN A 86 12.91 30.49 2.26
C GLN A 86 12.52 29.13 2.83
N ALA A 87 13.30 28.58 3.76
CA ALA A 87 12.99 27.33 4.43
C ALA A 87 11.65 27.40 5.19
N VAL A 88 11.43 28.48 5.97
CA VAL A 88 10.16 28.70 6.68
C VAL A 88 8.97 28.75 5.71
N THR A 89 9.13 29.45 4.59
CA THR A 89 8.09 29.55 3.54
C THR A 89 7.78 28.17 2.96
N LEU A 90 8.81 27.42 2.54
CA LEU A 90 8.65 26.09 1.97
C LEU A 90 7.97 25.11 2.93
N PHE A 91 8.34 25.14 4.21
CA PHE A 91 7.70 24.30 5.23
C PHE A 91 6.23 24.68 5.44
N ARG A 92 5.89 25.97 5.39
CA ARG A 92 4.50 26.43 5.51
C ARG A 92 3.65 26.04 4.32
N ASP A 93 4.20 26.14 3.11
CA ASP A 93 3.50 25.73 1.90
C ASP A 93 3.22 24.22 1.92
N LEU A 94 4.22 23.42 2.31
CA LEU A 94 4.07 21.96 2.45
C LEU A 94 3.05 21.58 3.55
N GLU A 95 3.08 22.24 4.71
CA GLU A 95 2.07 22.04 5.75
C GLU A 95 0.67 22.42 5.26
N GLY A 96 0.55 23.50 4.49
CA GLY A 96 -0.71 23.95 3.88
C GLY A 96 -1.27 22.94 2.89
N GLU A 97 -0.45 22.43 1.98
CA GLU A 97 -0.82 21.39 1.02
C GLU A 97 -1.22 20.09 1.72
N PHE A 98 -0.45 19.67 2.73
CA PHE A 98 -0.76 18.46 3.51
C PHE A 98 -2.07 18.61 4.30
N GLN A 99 -2.32 19.77 4.91
CA GLN A 99 -3.59 20.05 5.61
C GLN A 99 -4.77 20.14 4.65
N ALA A 100 -4.59 20.72 3.46
CA ALA A 100 -5.61 20.77 2.42
C ALA A 100 -5.93 19.36 1.92
N PHE A 101 -4.91 18.52 1.71
CA PHE A 101 -5.06 17.11 1.39
C PHE A 101 -5.82 16.35 2.48
N LEU A 102 -5.44 16.49 3.75
CA LEU A 102 -6.13 15.86 4.88
C LEU A 102 -7.59 16.31 5.02
N ARG A 103 -7.89 17.59 4.79
CA ARG A 103 -9.27 18.11 4.81
C ARG A 103 -10.10 17.61 3.63
N ALA A 104 -9.51 17.56 2.44
CA ALA A 104 -10.13 17.00 1.24
C ALA A 104 -10.39 15.49 1.39
N MET A 105 -9.59 14.80 2.18
CA MET A 105 -9.71 13.37 2.49
C MET A 105 -10.69 13.04 3.63
N GLY A 106 -11.33 14.06 4.23
CA GLY A 106 -12.46 13.90 5.15
C GLY A 106 -12.04 13.64 6.61
N GLY A 107 -12.48 14.51 7.51
CA GLY A 107 -12.29 14.38 8.97
C GLY A 107 -13.05 13.23 9.64
N GLU A 108 -13.14 12.08 8.99
CA GLU A 108 -13.69 10.83 9.54
C GLU A 108 -12.52 9.87 9.85
N PRO A 109 -12.45 9.27 11.06
CA PRO A 109 -11.38 8.36 11.47
C PRO A 109 -11.10 7.19 10.51
N ASP A 110 -12.09 6.78 9.70
CA ASP A 110 -11.98 5.69 8.73
C ASP A 110 -11.62 6.14 7.31
N GLY A 111 -11.60 7.45 7.01
CA GLY A 111 -11.36 7.97 5.67
C GLY A 111 -10.00 7.59 5.09
N LEU A 112 -8.97 7.51 5.94
CA LEU A 112 -7.64 7.04 5.56
C LEU A 112 -7.65 5.53 5.22
N ALA A 113 -8.37 4.72 5.99
CA ALA A 113 -8.49 3.28 5.74
C ALA A 113 -9.28 2.99 4.46
N THR A 114 -10.38 3.70 4.23
CA THR A 114 -11.16 3.62 2.99
C THR A 114 -10.34 4.09 1.79
N TYR A 115 -9.57 5.18 1.92
CA TYR A 115 -8.65 5.63 0.88
C TYR A 115 -7.57 4.59 0.58
N TYR A 116 -6.94 4.00 1.60
CA TYR A 116 -5.96 2.93 1.38
C TYR A 116 -6.59 1.72 0.69
N GLN A 117 -7.78 1.28 1.09
CA GLN A 117 -8.49 0.19 0.43
C GLN A 117 -8.85 0.51 -1.03
N ALA A 118 -9.36 1.72 -1.28
CA ALA A 118 -9.69 2.20 -2.62
C ALA A 118 -8.43 2.34 -3.49
N HIS A 119 -7.36 2.90 -2.95
CA HIS A 119 -6.07 3.03 -3.64
C HIS A 119 -5.45 1.67 -3.95
N GLN A 120 -5.50 0.72 -3.02
CA GLN A 120 -5.06 -0.65 -3.29
C GLN A 120 -5.94 -1.29 -4.37
N LEU A 121 -7.27 -1.17 -4.31
CA LEU A 121 -8.16 -1.64 -5.38
C LEU A 121 -7.80 -1.04 -6.75
N MET A 122 -7.57 0.27 -6.80
CA MET A 122 -7.17 0.97 -8.02
C MET A 122 -5.81 0.50 -8.54
N ARG A 123 -4.82 0.24 -7.68
CA ARG A 123 -3.51 -0.30 -8.11
C ARG A 123 -3.64 -1.71 -8.67
N ARG A 124 -4.50 -2.54 -8.10
CA ARG A 124 -4.79 -3.90 -8.62
C ARG A 124 -5.37 -3.83 -10.04
N TRP A 125 -6.29 -2.91 -10.30
CA TRP A 125 -6.84 -2.69 -11.65
C TRP A 125 -5.83 -2.11 -12.66
N GLN A 126 -4.79 -1.44 -12.18
CA GLN A 126 -3.73 -0.90 -13.03
C GLN A 126 -2.66 -1.93 -13.40
N MET A 127 -2.68 -3.15 -12.84
CA MET A 127 -1.73 -4.20 -13.20
C MET A 127 -1.92 -4.59 -14.68
N LYS A 128 -0.86 -4.40 -15.47
CA LYS A 128 -0.83 -4.78 -16.89
C LYS A 128 0.11 -5.97 -17.08
N THR A 129 -0.44 -7.10 -17.50
CA THR A 129 0.35 -8.28 -17.86
C THR A 129 -0.20 -8.91 -19.15
N SER A 130 0.61 -9.72 -19.82
CA SER A 130 0.14 -10.52 -20.98
C SER A 130 -0.58 -11.81 -20.56
N ALA A 131 -0.62 -12.14 -19.26
CA ALA A 131 -1.38 -13.28 -18.76
C ALA A 131 -2.87 -12.92 -18.79
N ARG A 132 -3.66 -13.71 -19.52
CA ARG A 132 -5.12 -13.54 -19.62
C ARG A 132 -5.83 -13.95 -18.34
N ASN A 133 -5.23 -14.86 -17.58
CA ASN A 133 -5.77 -15.31 -16.31
C ASN A 133 -4.99 -14.63 -15.19
N GLN A 134 -5.68 -13.79 -14.42
CA GLN A 134 -5.12 -13.11 -13.26
C GLN A 134 -6.09 -13.30 -12.10
N PHE A 135 -5.71 -14.12 -11.14
CA PHE A 135 -6.53 -14.43 -9.99
C PHE A 135 -5.94 -13.77 -8.75
N LEU A 136 -6.66 -12.82 -8.18
CA LEU A 136 -6.38 -12.38 -6.82
C LEU A 136 -6.84 -13.47 -5.86
N GLY A 137 -5.99 -13.79 -4.89
CA GLY A 137 -6.33 -14.72 -3.83
C GLY A 137 -5.52 -14.49 -2.57
N ARG A 138 -5.83 -15.28 -1.53
CA ARG A 138 -5.15 -15.27 -0.24
C ARG A 138 -4.40 -16.57 -0.04
N ILE A 139 -3.15 -16.48 0.42
CA ILE A 139 -2.32 -17.66 0.64
C ILE A 139 -2.86 -18.41 1.86
N GLN A 140 -3.34 -19.63 1.65
CA GLN A 140 -3.78 -20.50 2.73
C GLN A 140 -2.59 -21.21 3.39
N ARG A 141 -1.61 -21.65 2.58
CA ARG A 141 -0.47 -22.44 3.03
C ARG A 141 0.74 -22.27 2.13
N VAL A 142 1.92 -22.22 2.72
CA VAL A 142 3.22 -22.32 2.03
C VAL A 142 3.97 -23.52 2.60
N THR A 143 4.37 -24.46 1.74
CA THR A 143 5.11 -25.65 2.14
C THR A 143 6.42 -25.71 1.38
N LYS A 144 7.52 -25.36 2.07
CA LYS A 144 8.88 -25.41 1.53
C LYS A 144 9.36 -26.86 1.48
N GLY A 145 9.83 -27.29 0.32
CA GLY A 145 10.64 -28.50 0.14
C GLY A 145 12.13 -28.16 0.08
N ALA A 146 12.94 -29.11 -0.38
CA ALA A 146 14.40 -28.93 -0.47
C ALA A 146 14.81 -27.81 -1.46
N VAL A 147 14.09 -27.66 -2.56
CA VAL A 147 14.41 -26.68 -3.64
C VAL A 147 13.25 -25.76 -3.94
N ASN A 148 12.05 -26.33 -4.02
CA ASN A 148 10.82 -25.63 -4.37
C ASN A 148 9.84 -25.61 -3.20
N ALA A 149 8.90 -24.68 -3.25
CA ALA A 149 7.77 -24.62 -2.35
C ALA A 149 6.45 -24.80 -3.10
N GLU A 150 5.50 -25.48 -2.47
CA GLU A 150 4.10 -25.48 -2.86
C GLU A 150 3.37 -24.34 -2.14
N VAL A 151 2.67 -23.49 -2.88
CA VAL A 151 1.84 -22.41 -2.35
C VAL A 151 0.39 -22.70 -2.73
N ILE A 152 -0.50 -22.77 -1.75
CA ILE A 152 -1.93 -22.91 -1.95
C ILE A 152 -2.59 -21.54 -1.81
N LEU A 153 -3.24 -21.08 -2.87
CA LEU A 153 -3.92 -19.80 -2.97
C LEU A 153 -5.43 -20.03 -3.03
N ASP A 154 -6.18 -19.45 -2.09
CA ASP A 154 -7.63 -19.35 -2.17
C ASP A 154 -7.99 -18.22 -3.12
N ILE A 155 -8.63 -18.53 -4.24
CA ILE A 155 -9.09 -17.51 -5.17
C ILE A 155 -10.55 -17.11 -4.91
N GLY A 156 -11.23 -17.73 -3.95
CA GLY A 156 -12.63 -17.47 -3.61
C GLY A 156 -13.61 -18.28 -4.45
N GLY A 157 -14.87 -18.30 -4.03
CA GLY A 157 -15.92 -19.10 -4.68
C GLY A 157 -15.78 -20.61 -4.49
N GLY A 158 -14.95 -21.04 -3.52
CA GLY A 158 -14.62 -22.45 -3.27
C GLY A 158 -13.44 -22.97 -4.09
N ASP A 159 -12.90 -22.18 -5.00
CA ASP A 159 -11.76 -22.57 -5.85
C ASP A 159 -10.42 -22.24 -5.20
N THR A 160 -9.46 -23.14 -5.37
CA THR A 160 -8.06 -22.95 -4.92
C THR A 160 -7.08 -23.25 -6.05
N LEU A 161 -5.91 -22.63 -5.98
CA LEU A 161 -4.80 -22.84 -6.89
C LEU A 161 -3.54 -23.26 -6.12
N ALA A 162 -2.95 -24.38 -6.51
CA ALA A 162 -1.61 -24.79 -6.14
C ALA A 162 -0.58 -24.26 -7.15
N ALA A 163 0.37 -23.48 -6.68
CA ALA A 163 1.55 -23.03 -7.42
C ALA A 163 2.82 -23.69 -6.88
N ILE A 164 3.76 -24.00 -7.77
CA ILE A 164 5.10 -24.47 -7.38
C ILE A 164 6.12 -23.43 -7.84
N ILE A 165 6.84 -22.84 -6.89
CA ILE A 165 7.88 -21.83 -7.12
C ILE A 165 9.15 -22.16 -6.34
N THR A 166 10.25 -21.47 -6.63
CA THR A 166 11.52 -21.69 -5.89
C THR A 166 11.44 -21.15 -4.47
N ASN A 167 12.19 -21.75 -3.54
CA ASN A 167 12.29 -21.23 -2.17
C ASN A 167 12.79 -19.77 -2.14
N THR A 168 13.72 -19.41 -3.04
CA THR A 168 14.18 -18.02 -3.22
C THR A 168 13.05 -17.08 -3.61
N SER A 169 12.10 -17.53 -4.45
CA SER A 169 10.94 -16.70 -4.84
C SER A 169 9.98 -16.49 -3.66
N VAL A 170 9.76 -17.52 -2.83
CA VAL A 170 8.98 -17.38 -1.59
C VAL A 170 9.59 -16.31 -0.69
N GLU A 171 10.91 -16.34 -0.50
CA GLU A 171 11.63 -15.39 0.34
C GLU A 171 11.63 -13.98 -0.24
N HIS A 172 11.93 -13.84 -1.53
CA HIS A 172 11.99 -12.54 -2.20
C HIS A 172 10.62 -11.85 -2.25
N LEU A 173 9.54 -12.61 -2.46
CA LEU A 173 8.17 -12.09 -2.47
C LEU A 173 7.57 -11.97 -1.05
N GLY A 174 8.30 -12.40 -0.01
CA GLY A 174 7.82 -12.39 1.37
C GLY A 174 6.56 -13.22 1.59
N LEU A 175 6.38 -14.33 0.85
CA LEU A 175 5.13 -15.09 0.90
C LEU A 175 4.91 -15.74 2.27
N ALA A 176 3.80 -15.39 2.90
CA ALA A 176 3.33 -15.95 4.16
C ALA A 176 1.85 -16.33 4.09
N GLU A 177 1.41 -17.20 5.00
CA GLU A 177 -0.01 -17.47 5.18
C GLU A 177 -0.78 -16.17 5.44
N ASN A 178 -2.03 -16.12 4.98
CA ASN A 178 -2.92 -14.98 5.10
C ASN A 178 -2.51 -13.73 4.28
N MET A 179 -1.44 -13.80 3.50
CA MET A 179 -1.06 -12.73 2.59
C MET A 179 -1.85 -12.78 1.28
N GLU A 180 -2.18 -11.63 0.71
CA GLU A 180 -2.76 -11.54 -0.63
C GLU A 180 -1.68 -11.70 -1.70
N ALA A 181 -2.00 -12.44 -2.76
CA ALA A 181 -1.14 -12.60 -3.93
C ALA A 181 -1.97 -12.78 -5.20
N PHE A 182 -1.34 -12.50 -6.34
CA PHE A 182 -1.87 -12.74 -7.67
C PHE A 182 -1.30 -14.03 -8.24
N ALA A 183 -2.16 -14.92 -8.72
CA ALA A 183 -1.79 -16.03 -9.57
C ALA A 183 -2.00 -15.63 -11.04
N LEU A 184 -0.90 -15.59 -11.79
CA LEU A 184 -0.87 -15.25 -13.21
C LEU A 184 -0.67 -16.52 -14.02
N VAL A 185 -1.59 -16.80 -14.95
CA VAL A 185 -1.52 -17.97 -15.85
C VAL A 185 -1.73 -17.53 -17.29
N LYS A 186 -0.78 -17.88 -18.16
CA LYS A 186 -0.93 -17.64 -19.59
C LYS A 186 -2.00 -18.56 -20.15
N ALA A 187 -2.91 -18.05 -20.98
CA ALA A 187 -3.96 -18.83 -21.62
C ALA A 187 -3.49 -20.12 -22.35
N PRO A 188 -2.35 -20.16 -23.08
CA PRO A 188 -1.86 -21.40 -23.70
C PRO A 188 -1.31 -22.44 -22.72
N TRP A 189 -1.23 -22.14 -21.42
CA TRP A 189 -0.86 -23.12 -20.39
C TRP A 189 -2.07 -23.82 -19.76
N VAL A 190 -3.27 -23.39 -20.14
CA VAL A 190 -4.53 -23.96 -19.65
C VAL A 190 -5.00 -25.02 -20.65
N ILE A 191 -5.20 -26.24 -20.15
CA ILE A 191 -5.75 -27.35 -20.94
C ILE A 191 -7.23 -27.48 -20.61
N ILE A 192 -8.09 -27.62 -21.61
CA ILE A 192 -9.53 -27.82 -21.40
C ILE A 192 -9.87 -29.31 -21.55
N THR A 193 -10.71 -29.82 -20.66
CA THR A 193 -11.35 -31.14 -20.76
C THR A 193 -12.85 -31.03 -20.53
N THR A 194 -13.63 -31.84 -21.23
CA THR A 194 -15.06 -32.04 -20.96
C THR A 194 -15.31 -33.30 -20.12
N ASP A 195 -14.28 -34.11 -19.88
CA ASP A 195 -14.32 -35.24 -18.96
C ASP A 195 -13.85 -34.82 -17.56
N GLU A 196 -14.80 -34.76 -16.62
CA GLU A 196 -14.55 -34.42 -15.22
C GLU A 196 -13.83 -35.54 -14.46
N SER A 197 -13.96 -36.79 -14.93
CA SER A 197 -13.37 -37.97 -14.29
C SER A 197 -11.89 -38.18 -14.65
N LEU A 198 -11.39 -37.47 -15.67
CA LEU A 198 -10.03 -37.59 -16.17
C LEU A 198 -8.99 -37.35 -15.08
N ARG A 199 -8.21 -38.38 -14.71
CA ARG A 199 -7.10 -38.23 -13.74
C ARG A 199 -5.85 -37.73 -14.45
N THR A 200 -5.27 -36.64 -13.96
CA THR A 200 -4.03 -36.08 -14.51
C THR A 200 -3.06 -35.68 -13.40
N SER A 201 -1.82 -35.40 -13.78
CA SER A 201 -0.82 -34.81 -12.88
C SER A 201 -0.89 -33.27 -12.82
N ALA A 202 -1.90 -32.64 -13.43
CA ALA A 202 -2.19 -31.23 -13.20
C ALA A 202 -2.79 -31.08 -11.80
N ARG A 203 -2.25 -30.16 -11.01
CA ARG A 203 -2.68 -29.97 -9.62
C ARG A 203 -3.89 -29.06 -9.48
N ASN A 204 -4.19 -28.30 -10.51
CA ASN A 204 -5.28 -27.34 -10.54
C ASN A 204 -6.34 -27.83 -11.51
N ARG A 205 -7.59 -27.85 -11.06
CA ARG A 205 -8.77 -28.14 -11.85
C ARG A 205 -9.84 -27.13 -11.47
N LEU A 206 -10.22 -26.29 -12.43
CA LEU A 206 -11.27 -25.29 -12.26
C LEU A 206 -12.41 -25.63 -13.22
N CYS A 207 -13.58 -25.99 -12.69
CA CYS A 207 -14.69 -26.50 -13.49
C CYS A 207 -15.84 -25.50 -13.56
N GLY A 208 -16.31 -25.27 -14.79
CA GLY A 208 -17.21 -24.19 -15.10
C GLY A 208 -18.06 -24.48 -16.34
N VAL A 209 -18.75 -23.45 -16.82
CA VAL A 209 -19.50 -23.49 -18.07
C VAL A 209 -18.80 -22.60 -19.08
N VAL A 210 -18.63 -23.08 -20.31
CA VAL A 210 -18.08 -22.28 -21.40
C VAL A 210 -19.01 -21.09 -21.66
N SER A 211 -18.52 -19.88 -21.48
CA SER A 211 -19.23 -18.62 -21.70
C SER A 211 -18.88 -17.97 -23.03
N HIS A 212 -17.67 -18.23 -23.53
CA HIS A 212 -17.19 -17.76 -24.82
C HIS A 212 -16.34 -18.82 -25.51
N CYS A 213 -16.49 -18.97 -26.82
CA CYS A 213 -15.68 -19.88 -27.63
C CYS A 213 -15.57 -19.33 -29.04
N THR A 214 -14.37 -18.91 -29.44
CA THR A 214 -14.11 -18.29 -30.74
C THR A 214 -12.95 -18.99 -31.41
N GLU A 215 -13.20 -19.58 -32.58
CA GLU A 215 -12.14 -20.11 -33.44
C GLU A 215 -11.42 -18.97 -34.18
N GLY A 216 -10.09 -19.02 -34.20
CA GLY A 216 -9.25 -18.18 -35.05
C GLY A 216 -8.77 -18.94 -36.29
N ALA A 217 -7.68 -18.49 -36.90
CA ALA A 217 -7.13 -19.14 -38.10
C ALA A 217 -6.51 -20.52 -37.82
N VAL A 218 -5.93 -20.72 -36.63
CA VAL A 218 -5.23 -21.96 -36.23
C VAL A 218 -5.64 -22.40 -34.82
N ASN A 219 -5.70 -21.43 -33.90
CA ASN A 219 -6.12 -21.62 -32.52
C ASN A 219 -7.39 -20.82 -32.26
N GLY A 220 -8.14 -21.23 -31.25
CA GLY A 220 -9.28 -20.51 -30.73
C GLY A 220 -9.13 -20.18 -29.24
N GLU A 221 -9.94 -19.24 -28.79
CA GLU A 221 -10.06 -18.84 -27.41
C GLU A 221 -11.32 -19.44 -26.81
N VAL A 222 -11.18 -20.05 -25.64
CA VAL A 222 -12.28 -20.61 -24.86
C VAL A 222 -12.25 -19.97 -23.48
N VAL A 223 -13.37 -19.39 -23.06
CA VAL A 223 -13.54 -18.83 -21.72
C VAL A 223 -14.56 -19.67 -20.96
N VAL A 224 -14.17 -20.08 -19.75
CA VAL A 224 -14.97 -20.91 -18.85
C VAL A 224 -15.30 -20.10 -17.61
N ASP A 225 -16.59 -19.86 -17.38
CA ASP A 225 -17.09 -19.18 -16.18
C ASP A 225 -17.17 -20.17 -15.02
N LEU A 226 -16.55 -19.79 -13.91
CA LEU A 226 -16.51 -20.54 -12.67
C LEU A 226 -17.69 -20.16 -11.77
N PRO A 227 -18.17 -21.07 -10.90
CA PRO A 227 -19.28 -20.79 -9.98
C PRO A 227 -19.04 -19.56 -9.08
N GLY A 228 -17.77 -19.27 -8.74
CA GLY A 228 -17.36 -18.12 -7.94
C GLY A 228 -17.40 -16.75 -8.64
N GLY A 229 -17.94 -16.66 -9.86
CA GLY A 229 -18.03 -15.42 -10.65
C GLY A 229 -16.72 -15.00 -11.33
N LYS A 230 -15.68 -15.84 -11.26
CA LYS A 230 -14.45 -15.66 -12.05
C LYS A 230 -14.53 -16.44 -13.35
N SER A 231 -13.60 -16.18 -14.26
CA SER A 231 -13.49 -16.90 -15.53
C SER A 231 -12.05 -17.35 -15.79
N VAL A 232 -11.90 -18.42 -16.56
CA VAL A 232 -10.60 -18.92 -17.04
C VAL A 232 -10.60 -18.89 -18.56
N ALA A 233 -9.63 -18.19 -19.15
CA ALA A 233 -9.38 -18.16 -20.58
C ALA A 233 -8.26 -19.15 -20.96
N ALA A 234 -8.53 -19.93 -22.00
CA ALA A 234 -7.60 -20.88 -22.59
C ALA A 234 -7.44 -20.60 -24.09
N ILE A 235 -6.21 -20.76 -24.60
CA ILE A 235 -5.95 -20.82 -26.03
C ILE A 235 -5.67 -22.28 -26.39
N VAL A 236 -6.52 -22.85 -27.23
CA VAL A 236 -6.47 -24.25 -27.68
C VAL A 236 -6.51 -24.31 -29.20
N THR A 237 -6.14 -25.45 -29.79
CA THR A 237 -6.24 -25.61 -31.24
C THR A 237 -7.72 -25.68 -31.67
N ASN A 238 -8.01 -25.28 -32.91
CA ASN A 238 -9.37 -25.43 -33.46
C ASN A 238 -9.81 -26.90 -33.46
N ASP A 239 -8.89 -27.84 -33.68
CA ASP A 239 -9.17 -29.28 -33.60
C ASP A 239 -9.59 -29.71 -32.18
N SER A 240 -8.97 -29.15 -31.13
CA SER A 240 -9.40 -29.40 -29.75
C SER A 240 -10.79 -28.84 -29.48
N ILE A 241 -11.12 -27.65 -29.99
CA ILE A 241 -12.47 -27.07 -29.86
C ILE A 241 -13.51 -28.02 -30.47
N ARG A 242 -13.27 -28.49 -31.69
CA ARG A 242 -14.20 -29.36 -32.41
C ARG A 242 -14.31 -30.76 -31.80
N SER A 243 -13.18 -31.39 -31.49
CA SER A 243 -13.14 -32.76 -30.93
C SER A 243 -13.74 -32.85 -29.52
N LEU A 244 -13.54 -31.82 -28.69
CA LEU A 244 -14.13 -31.74 -27.36
C LEU A 244 -15.56 -31.19 -27.37
N GLY A 245 -16.07 -30.75 -28.52
CA GLY A 245 -17.41 -30.18 -28.67
C GLY A 245 -17.60 -28.87 -27.89
N LEU A 246 -16.54 -28.07 -27.75
CA LEU A 246 -16.58 -26.83 -26.98
C LEU A 246 -17.45 -25.78 -27.68
N LYS A 247 -18.47 -25.31 -26.96
CA LYS A 247 -19.36 -24.22 -27.36
C LYS A 247 -19.99 -23.61 -26.12
N VAL A 248 -20.57 -22.42 -26.25
CA VAL A 248 -21.26 -21.76 -25.14
C VAL A 248 -22.31 -22.69 -24.51
N GLY A 249 -22.31 -22.76 -23.18
CA GLY A 249 -23.19 -23.62 -22.39
C GLY A 249 -22.64 -25.01 -22.07
N VAL A 250 -21.53 -25.43 -22.69
CA VAL A 250 -20.89 -26.73 -22.40
C VAL A 250 -20.17 -26.68 -21.06
N ARG A 251 -20.34 -27.71 -20.24
CA ARG A 251 -19.57 -27.91 -19.02
C ARG A 251 -18.15 -28.34 -19.37
N ALA A 252 -17.16 -27.66 -18.80
CA ALA A 252 -15.75 -27.95 -19.04
C ALA A 252 -14.89 -27.62 -17.82
N CYS A 253 -13.74 -28.29 -17.71
CA CYS A 253 -12.75 -28.03 -16.67
C CYS A 253 -11.43 -27.56 -17.29
N ALA A 254 -10.87 -26.50 -16.72
CA ALA A 254 -9.54 -25.99 -16.99
C ALA A 254 -8.52 -26.69 -16.07
N LEU A 255 -7.54 -27.35 -16.68
CA LEU A 255 -6.44 -28.03 -16.02
C LEU A 255 -5.16 -27.19 -16.15
N ILE A 256 -4.51 -26.91 -15.02
CA ILE A 256 -3.31 -26.07 -14.98
C ILE A 256 -2.23 -26.77 -14.15
N LYS A 257 -1.02 -26.86 -14.70
CA LYS A 257 0.16 -27.33 -13.96
C LYS A 257 0.57 -26.29 -12.93
N ALA A 258 0.89 -26.72 -11.70
CA ALA A 258 1.29 -25.81 -10.64
C ALA A 258 2.57 -25.01 -10.98
N SER A 259 3.45 -25.57 -11.81
CA SER A 259 4.66 -24.90 -12.32
C SER A 259 4.38 -23.88 -13.44
N HIS A 260 3.15 -23.78 -13.94
CA HIS A 260 2.72 -22.78 -14.93
C HIS A 260 1.98 -21.60 -14.26
N ILE A 261 2.02 -21.50 -12.93
CA ILE A 261 1.45 -20.38 -12.20
C ILE A 261 2.60 -19.49 -11.72
N ILE A 262 2.58 -18.23 -12.16
CA ILE A 262 3.49 -17.21 -11.66
C ILE A 262 2.79 -16.47 -10.53
N LEU A 263 3.46 -16.29 -9.39
CA LEU A 263 2.94 -15.50 -8.28
C LEU A 263 3.50 -14.08 -8.34
N ALA A 264 2.64 -13.10 -8.04
CA ALA A 264 3.01 -11.70 -7.90
C ALA A 264 2.35 -11.11 -6.65
N VAL A 265 3.01 -10.14 -6.01
CA VAL A 265 2.48 -9.40 -4.86
C VAL A 265 2.48 -7.91 -5.19
N SER A 266 1.59 -7.15 -4.55
CA SER A 266 1.62 -5.68 -4.69
C SER A 266 2.72 -5.14 -3.77
N ALA A 267 3.71 -4.46 -4.36
CA ALA A 267 4.73 -3.71 -3.63
C ALA A 267 4.15 -2.42 -3.03
#